data_AF-A0A4Y8KWL9-F1
#
_entry.id   AF-A0A4Y8KWL9-F1
#
_cell.length_a   1.000
_cell.length_b   1.000
_cell.length_c   1.000
_cell.angle_alpha   90.00
_cell.angle_beta   90.00
_cell.angle_gamma   90.00
#
_symmetry.space_group_name_H-M   'P 1'
#
loop_
_entity.id
_entity.type
_entity.pdbx_description
1 polymer ?
#
loop_
_entity_poly.entity_id
_entity_poly.type
_entity_poly.pdbx_seq_one_letter_code
_entity_poly.pdbx_strand_id
1 'polypeptide(L)'
;MVCFSLYAATRATNQAYRALLEPWKLTYPQYLVLVTLWIEGDQTVSSLGEHLQLDSGTLSPLLRRMEQAGLVRRERRHPDERVVTVMIGDRGRELRAELAHIPATIAAGTGLPDELSAAGLIETLHRLTETMHAVGTRQTVKDTETKEEQHR
;
A
#
# COMPACT_ATOMS: atom_id res chain seq x y z
N MET A 1 -11.54 4.34 -22.18
CA MET A 1 -12.34 3.97 -20.99
C MET A 1 -11.54 4.27 -19.73
N VAL A 2 -12.19 4.68 -18.64
CA VAL A 2 -11.55 5.07 -17.37
C VAL A 2 -10.59 4.00 -16.84
N CYS A 3 -10.93 2.71 -16.96
CA CYS A 3 -10.09 1.60 -16.53
C CYS A 3 -8.70 1.56 -17.20
N PHE A 4 -8.63 1.80 -18.51
CA PHE A 4 -7.36 1.84 -19.24
C PHE A 4 -6.51 3.04 -18.83
N SER A 5 -7.13 4.20 -18.63
CA SER A 5 -6.45 5.41 -18.16
C SER A 5 -5.90 5.22 -16.75
N LEU A 6 -6.69 4.63 -15.84
CA LEU A 6 -6.24 4.30 -14.48
C LEU A 6 -5.09 3.30 -14.50
N TYR A 7 -5.22 2.22 -15.27
CA TYR A 7 -4.16 1.21 -15.40
C TYR A 7 -2.86 1.82 -15.93
N ALA A 8 -2.94 2.62 -17.00
CA ALA A 8 -1.79 3.30 -17.57
C ALA A 8 -1.14 4.29 -16.58
N ALA A 9 -1.96 5.07 -15.86
CA ALA A 9 -1.50 5.99 -14.84
C ALA A 9 -0.79 5.25 -13.69
N THR A 10 -1.41 4.21 -13.11
CA THR A 10 -0.80 3.38 -12.06
C THR A 10 0.54 2.80 -12.52
N ARG A 11 0.63 2.31 -13.76
CA ARG A 11 1.89 1.79 -14.30
C ARG A 11 2.97 2.87 -14.44
N ALA A 12 2.62 4.05 -14.93
CA ALA A 12 3.54 5.18 -15.05
C ALA A 12 4.03 5.65 -13.67
N THR A 13 3.12 5.79 -12.70
CA THR A 13 3.45 6.13 -11.31
C THR A 13 4.39 5.10 -10.69
N ASN A 14 4.10 3.80 -10.83
CA ASN A 14 4.96 2.73 -10.32
C ASN A 14 6.35 2.74 -10.98
N GLN A 15 6.45 3.09 -12.27
CA GLN A 15 7.72 3.21 -12.96
C GLN A 15 8.54 4.41 -12.46
N ALA A 16 7.87 5.55 -12.20
CA ALA A 16 8.52 6.72 -11.63
C ALA A 16 9.09 6.43 -10.23
N TYR A 17 8.29 5.82 -9.34
CA TYR A 17 8.77 5.38 -8.04
C TYR A 17 9.92 4.40 -8.14
N ARG A 18 9.84 3.40 -9.04
CA ARG A 18 10.92 2.44 -9.25
C ARG A 18 12.23 3.13 -9.63
N ALA A 19 12.19 4.06 -10.58
CA ALA A 19 13.38 4.79 -11.01
C ALA A 19 13.98 5.64 -9.88
N LEU A 20 13.14 6.32 -9.11
CA LEU A 20 13.58 7.16 -8.00
C LEU A 20 14.12 6.33 -6.83
N LEU A 21 13.56 5.15 -6.55
CA LEU A 21 13.93 4.30 -5.42
C LEU A 21 15.11 3.35 -5.70
N GLU A 22 15.52 3.22 -6.96
CA GLU A 22 16.62 2.35 -7.40
C GLU A 22 17.93 2.55 -6.62
N PRO A 23 18.39 3.77 -6.30
CA PRO A 23 19.63 3.97 -5.55
C PRO A 23 19.64 3.30 -4.16
N TRP A 24 18.46 3.14 -3.56
CA TRP A 24 18.27 2.51 -2.26
C TRP A 24 17.89 1.03 -2.34
N LYS A 25 17.79 0.49 -3.57
CA LYS A 25 17.33 -0.88 -3.85
C LYS A 25 15.95 -1.17 -3.22
N LEU A 26 15.10 -0.14 -3.15
CA LEU A 26 13.75 -0.24 -2.61
C LEU A 26 12.75 -0.44 -3.74
N THR A 27 11.77 -1.30 -3.49
CA THR A 27 10.57 -1.40 -4.33
C THR A 27 9.49 -0.46 -3.82
N TYR A 28 8.54 -0.09 -4.69
CA TYR A 28 7.46 0.80 -4.29
C TYR A 28 6.63 0.29 -3.09
N PRO A 29 6.24 -1.01 -3.01
CA PRO A 29 5.58 -1.54 -1.82
C PRO A 29 6.42 -1.47 -0.54
N GLN A 30 7.75 -1.66 -0.62
CA GLN A 30 8.64 -1.50 0.54
C GLN A 30 8.67 -0.05 1.02
N TYR A 31 8.72 0.89 0.07
CA TYR A 31 8.64 2.31 0.38
C TYR A 31 7.31 2.68 1.04
N LEU A 32 6.18 2.16 0.55
CA LEU A 32 4.88 2.43 1.16
C LEU A 32 4.82 1.92 2.61
N VAL A 33 5.33 0.73 2.91
CA VAL A 33 5.44 0.24 4.30
C VAL A 33 6.26 1.21 5.15
N LEU A 34 7.41 1.69 4.67
CA LEU A 34 8.25 2.65 5.40
C LEU A 34 7.52 3.97 5.67
N VAL A 35 6.83 4.50 4.65
CA VAL A 35 6.04 5.74 4.77
C VAL A 35 4.95 5.59 5.82
N THR A 36 4.17 4.50 5.78
CA THR A 36 3.15 4.22 6.79
C THR A 36 3.76 4.17 8.19
N LEU A 37 4.87 3.44 8.39
CA LEU A 37 5.53 3.36 9.70
C LEU A 37 6.11 4.71 10.17
N TRP A 38 6.58 5.58 9.27
CA TRP A 38 7.12 6.89 9.63
C TRP A 38 6.06 7.90 10.05
N ILE A 39 4.84 7.77 9.50
CA ILE A 39 3.72 8.69 9.74
C ILE A 39 2.87 8.18 10.91
N GLU A 40 2.54 6.90 10.92
CA GLU A 40 1.56 6.31 11.82
C GLU A 40 2.19 5.49 12.95
N GLY A 41 3.51 5.28 12.92
CA GLY A 41 4.23 4.48 13.92
C GLY A 41 4.06 2.98 13.70
N ASP A 42 4.19 2.21 14.78
CA ASP A 42 4.17 0.75 14.72
C ASP A 42 2.81 0.20 14.27
N GLN A 43 2.82 -0.73 13.32
CA GLN A 43 1.60 -1.27 12.71
C GLN A 43 1.52 -2.79 12.83
N THR A 44 0.32 -3.34 12.86
CA THR A 44 0.15 -4.80 12.71
C THR A 44 0.25 -5.20 11.24
N VAL A 45 0.57 -6.47 10.96
CA VAL A 45 0.55 -6.98 9.57
C VAL A 45 -0.84 -6.84 8.94
N SER A 46 -1.92 -7.00 9.72
CA SER A 46 -3.30 -6.80 9.24
C SER A 46 -3.54 -5.35 8.85
N SER A 47 -3.15 -4.41 9.71
CA SER A 47 -3.34 -2.99 9.44
C SER A 47 -2.52 -2.52 8.23
N LEU A 48 -1.29 -3.01 8.05
CA LEU A 48 -0.53 -2.77 6.82
C LEU A 48 -1.24 -3.35 5.58
N GLY A 49 -1.92 -4.49 5.72
CA GLY A 49 -2.75 -5.09 4.66
C GLY A 49 -3.92 -4.21 4.27
N GLU A 50 -4.60 -3.63 5.25
CA GLU A 50 -5.70 -2.69 5.03
C GLU A 50 -5.22 -1.40 4.36
N HIS A 51 -4.16 -0.78 4.89
CA HIS A 51 -3.60 0.47 4.33
C HIS A 51 -3.10 0.31 2.90
N LEU A 52 -2.42 -0.81 2.61
CA LEU A 52 -1.82 -1.05 1.30
C LEU A 52 -2.72 -1.81 0.34
N GLN A 53 -3.91 -2.24 0.80
CA GLN A 53 -4.83 -3.11 0.07
C GLN A 53 -4.13 -4.38 -0.44
N LEU A 54 -3.32 -4.99 0.43
CA LEU A 54 -2.57 -6.21 0.15
C LEU A 54 -3.01 -7.33 1.09
N ASP A 55 -3.11 -8.54 0.55
CA ASP A 55 -3.35 -9.73 1.33
C ASP A 55 -2.12 -10.12 2.17
N SER A 56 -2.36 -10.90 3.23
CA SER A 56 -1.31 -11.36 4.15
C SER A 56 -0.28 -12.29 3.47
N GLY A 57 -0.66 -12.99 2.40
CA GLY A 57 0.21 -13.84 1.59
C GLY A 57 1.23 -13.05 0.78
N THR A 58 0.87 -11.83 0.35
CA THR A 58 1.78 -10.88 -0.30
C THR A 58 2.65 -10.13 0.72
N LEU A 59 2.06 -9.68 1.84
CA LEU A 59 2.79 -8.89 2.84
C LEU A 59 3.80 -9.71 3.64
N SER A 60 3.48 -10.94 4.02
CA SER A 60 4.38 -11.76 4.83
C SER A 60 5.78 -11.96 4.21
N PRO A 61 5.94 -12.37 2.93
CA PRO A 61 7.25 -12.47 2.30
C PRO A 61 7.90 -11.11 2.02
N LEU A 62 7.13 -10.03 1.83
CA LEU A 62 7.66 -8.68 1.72
C LEU A 62 8.33 -8.23 3.02
N LEU A 63 7.60 -8.32 4.14
CA LEU A 63 8.03 -7.89 5.46
C LEU A 63 9.20 -8.72 5.97
N ARG A 64 9.24 -10.04 5.69
CA ARG A 64 10.42 -10.87 5.98
C ARG A 64 11.69 -10.36 5.29
N ARG A 65 11.59 -10.00 4.00
CA ARG A 65 12.74 -9.44 3.26
C ARG A 65 13.16 -8.08 3.78
N MET A 66 12.19 -7.23 4.15
CA MET A 66 12.48 -5.93 4.74
C MET A 66 13.16 -6.06 6.11
N GLU A 67 12.74 -7.03 6.93
CA GLU A 67 13.37 -7.33 8.21
C GLU A 67 14.82 -7.80 8.04
N GLN A 68 15.07 -8.71 7.09
CA GLN A 68 16.44 -9.15 6.75
C GLN A 68 17.34 -8.00 6.27
N ALA A 69 16.77 -6.99 5.63
CA ALA A 69 17.47 -5.78 5.19
C ALA A 69 17.61 -4.71 6.29
N GLY A 70 17.14 -4.98 7.51
CA GLY A 70 17.19 -4.04 8.64
C GLY A 70 16.26 -2.83 8.50
N LEU A 71 15.35 -2.85 7.53
CA LEU A 71 14.40 -1.77 7.25
C LEU A 71 13.28 -1.71 8.28
N VAL A 72 12.84 -2.88 8.73
CA VAL A 72 11.79 -3.04 9.75
C VAL A 72 12.22 -4.08 10.77
N ARG A 73 11.52 -4.14 11.90
CA ARG A 73 11.61 -5.23 12.89
C ARG A 73 10.23 -5.81 13.08
N ARG A 74 10.13 -7.12 13.33
CA ARG A 74 8.85 -7.77 13.59
C ARG A 74 8.86 -8.42 14.97
N GLU A 75 7.80 -8.20 15.73
CA GLU A 75 7.65 -8.75 17.07
C GLU A 75 6.25 -9.34 17.24
N ARG A 76 6.17 -10.49 17.92
CA ARG A 76 4.90 -11.08 18.34
C ARG A 76 4.59 -10.56 19.74
N ARG A 77 3.50 -9.81 19.91
CA ARG A 77 3.11 -9.33 21.24
C ARG A 77 2.32 -10.39 22.02
N HIS A 78 2.65 -10.51 23.31
CA HIS A 78 2.37 -11.68 24.15
C HIS A 78 1.11 -11.58 25.04
N PRO A 79 -0.06 -11.22 24.47
CA PRO A 79 -1.27 -11.95 24.87
C PRO A 79 -1.98 -12.64 23.69
N ASP A 80 -1.66 -12.26 22.45
CA ASP A 80 -2.21 -12.86 21.24
C ASP A 80 -1.05 -13.12 20.27
N GLU A 81 -0.39 -14.27 20.47
CA GLU A 81 0.80 -14.71 19.70
C GLU A 81 0.59 -14.75 18.17
N ARG A 82 -0.66 -14.59 17.72
CA ARG A 82 -1.06 -14.51 16.32
C ARG A 82 -0.86 -13.12 15.72
N VAL A 83 -0.75 -12.07 16.54
CA VAL A 83 -0.58 -10.70 16.08
C VAL A 83 0.90 -10.34 15.99
N VAL A 84 1.35 -10.11 14.76
CA VAL A 84 2.70 -9.61 14.48
C VAL A 84 2.65 -8.09 14.33
N THR A 85 3.38 -7.39 15.19
CA THR A 85 3.65 -5.95 15.09
C THR A 85 4.91 -5.74 14.26
N VAL A 86 4.87 -4.76 13.38
CA VAL A 86 5.94 -4.29 12.51
C VAL A 86 6.34 -2.92 12.99
N MET A 87 7.63 -2.74 13.25
CA MET A 87 8.23 -1.52 13.77
C MET A 87 9.32 -1.05 12.81
N ILE A 88 9.66 0.24 12.85
CA ILE A 88 10.73 0.76 12.03
C ILE A 88 12.11 0.24 12.48
N GLY A 89 12.91 -0.26 11.54
CA GLY A 89 14.28 -0.72 11.79
C GLY A 89 15.29 0.43 11.78
N ASP A 90 16.55 0.14 12.13
CA ASP A 90 17.60 1.17 12.21
C ASP A 90 17.85 1.79 10.83
N ARG A 91 18.06 0.94 9.82
CA ARG A 91 18.22 1.40 8.43
C ARG A 91 16.98 2.12 7.92
N GLY A 92 15.79 1.63 8.32
CA GLY A 92 14.52 2.28 7.99
C GLY A 92 14.40 3.70 8.55
N ARG A 93 14.98 3.99 9.72
CA ARG A 93 14.97 5.34 10.29
C ARG A 93 15.94 6.28 9.56
N GLU A 94 17.14 5.81 9.22
CA GLU A 94 18.11 6.58 8.45
C GLU A 94 17.57 7.01 7.08
N LEU A 95 16.89 6.07 6.40
CA LEU A 95 16.31 6.29 5.08
C LEU A 95 15.26 7.41 5.03
N ARG A 96 14.62 7.75 6.16
CA ARG A 96 13.62 8.82 6.20
C ARG A 96 14.20 10.16 5.75
N ALA A 97 15.43 10.47 6.18
CA ALA A 97 16.10 11.70 5.80
C ALA A 97 16.55 11.65 4.33
N GLU A 98 17.10 10.52 3.88
CA GLU A 98 17.56 10.31 2.51
C GLU A 98 16.42 10.43 1.49
N LEU A 99 15.22 9.94 1.83
CA LEU A 99 14.06 9.86 0.95
C LEU A 99 13.05 11.02 1.11
N ALA A 100 13.35 12.01 1.96
CA ALA A 100 12.43 13.12 2.26
C ALA A 100 12.02 13.95 1.02
N HIS A 101 12.82 13.92 -0.04
CA HIS A 101 12.55 14.65 -1.29
C HIS A 101 11.58 13.92 -2.23
N ILE A 102 11.40 12.60 -2.07
CA ILE A 102 10.64 11.75 -3.00
C ILE A 102 9.18 12.20 -3.15
N PRO A 103 8.42 12.50 -2.08
CA PRO A 103 7.03 12.96 -2.22
C PRO A 103 6.91 14.23 -3.07
N ALA A 104 7.81 15.20 -2.85
CA ALA A 104 7.81 16.45 -3.61
C ALA A 104 8.17 16.23 -5.08
N THR A 105 9.15 15.35 -5.37
CA THR A 105 9.51 14.99 -6.74
C THR A 105 8.36 14.32 -7.48
N ILE A 106 7.64 13.39 -6.85
CA ILE A 106 6.47 12.74 -7.44
C ILE A 106 5.33 13.75 -7.65
N ALA A 107 5.05 14.59 -6.65
CA ALA A 107 4.00 15.62 -6.74
C ALA A 107 4.23 16.54 -7.94
N ALA A 108 5.46 17.02 -8.14
CA ALA A 108 5.84 17.83 -9.29
C ALA A 108 5.65 17.11 -10.63
N GLY A 109 5.80 15.77 -10.66
CA GLY A 109 5.59 14.94 -11.84
C GLY A 109 4.14 14.62 -12.17
N THR A 110 3.18 14.94 -11.31
CA THR A 110 1.76 14.61 -11.52
C THR A 110 1.08 15.45 -12.59
N GLY A 111 1.64 16.61 -12.94
CA GLY A 111 1.03 17.57 -13.88
C GLY A 111 -0.23 18.26 -13.33
N LEU A 112 -0.49 18.17 -12.02
CA LEU A 112 -1.59 18.86 -11.37
C LEU A 112 -1.20 20.32 -11.08
N PRO A 113 -2.05 21.31 -11.42
CA PRO A 113 -1.68 22.72 -11.37
C PRO A 113 -1.63 23.29 -9.94
N ASP A 114 -2.39 22.72 -9.01
CA ASP A 114 -2.51 23.19 -7.64
C ASP A 114 -2.97 22.08 -6.68
N GLU A 115 -2.91 22.38 -5.37
CA GLU A 115 -3.32 21.46 -4.31
C GLU A 115 -4.82 21.12 -4.36
N LEU A 116 -5.66 22.02 -4.85
CA LEU A 116 -7.10 21.79 -4.96
C LEU A 116 -7.41 20.71 -6.00
N SER A 117 -6.72 20.75 -7.14
CA SER A 117 -6.80 19.74 -8.20
C SER A 117 -6.31 18.39 -7.70
N ALA A 118 -5.23 18.38 -6.91
CA ALA A 118 -4.74 17.17 -6.26
C ALA A 118 -5.73 16.58 -5.26
N ALA A 119 -6.31 17.41 -4.39
CA ALA A 119 -7.32 16.99 -3.43
C ALA A 119 -8.57 16.41 -4.14
N GLY A 120 -9.04 17.05 -5.22
CA GLY A 120 -10.17 16.55 -6.00
C GLY A 120 -9.91 15.22 -6.70
N LEU A 121 -8.68 14.99 -7.17
CA LEU A 121 -8.28 13.69 -7.71
C LEU A 121 -8.24 12.61 -6.62
N ILE A 122 -7.67 12.92 -5.45
CA ILE A 122 -7.60 12.00 -4.30
C ILE A 122 -9.01 11.57 -3.88
N GLU A 123 -9.94 12.52 -3.72
CA GLU A 123 -11.32 12.22 -3.36
C GLU A 123 -11.99 11.32 -4.41
N THR A 124 -11.75 11.59 -5.70
CA THR A 124 -12.28 10.78 -6.79
C THR A 124 -11.72 9.36 -6.78
N LEU A 125 -10.43 9.19 -6.51
CA LEU A 125 -9.79 7.88 -6.39
C LEU A 125 -10.30 7.11 -5.16
N HIS A 126 -10.46 7.75 -4.01
CA HIS A 126 -11.03 7.12 -2.82
C HIS A 126 -12.45 6.60 -3.08
N ARG A 127 -13.32 7.46 -3.64
CA ARG A 127 -14.67 7.07 -4.03
C ARG A 127 -14.69 5.93 -5.04
N LEU A 128 -13.79 5.97 -6.03
CA LEU A 128 -13.65 4.88 -7.01
C LEU A 128 -13.26 3.56 -6.31
N THR A 129 -12.28 3.59 -5.42
CA THR A 129 -11.83 2.40 -4.69
C THR A 129 -12.96 1.81 -3.82
N GLU A 130 -13.67 2.63 -3.06
CA GLU A 130 -14.80 2.20 -2.23
C GLU A 130 -15.91 1.56 -3.08
N THR A 131 -16.29 2.21 -4.18
CA THR A 131 -17.33 1.70 -5.07
C THR A 131 -16.92 0.40 -5.77
N MET A 132 -15.64 0.25 -6.16
CA MET A 132 -15.12 -0.98 -6.76
C MET A 132 -15.05 -2.14 -5.76
N HIS A 133 -14.68 -1.89 -4.50
CA HIS A 133 -14.76 -2.90 -3.44
C HIS A 133 -16.20 -3.40 -3.26
N ALA A 134 -17.18 -2.49 -3.21
CA ALA A 134 -18.59 -2.85 -3.09
C ALA A 134 -19.11 -3.69 -4.28
N VAL A 135 -18.61 -3.45 -5.49
CA VAL A 135 -18.94 -4.27 -6.67
C VAL A 135 -18.38 -5.69 -6.53
N GLY A 136 -17.12 -5.82 -6.10
CA GLY A 136 -16.49 -7.13 -5.86
C GLY A 136 -17.22 -7.97 -4.80
N THR A 137 -17.61 -7.34 -3.69
CA THR A 137 -18.33 -8.03 -2.60
C THR A 137 -19.76 -8.43 -2.97
N ARG A 138 -20.48 -7.62 -3.77
CA ARG A 138 -21.84 -7.98 -4.23
C ARG A 138 -21.85 -9.17 -5.19
N GLN A 139 -20.79 -9.35 -5.98
CA GLN A 139 -20.67 -10.48 -6.89
C GLN A 139 -20.46 -11.79 -6.10
N THR A 140 -19.63 -11.77 -5.05
CA THR A 140 -19.35 -12.95 -4.21
C THR A 140 -20.57 -13.44 -3.42
N VAL A 141 -21.45 -12.53 -2.97
CA VAL A 141 -22.67 -12.90 -2.24
C VAL A 141 -23.71 -13.54 -3.18
N LYS A 142 -23.93 -12.94 -4.36
CA LYS A 142 -24.83 -13.51 -5.39
C LYS A 142 -24.39 -14.90 -5.87
N ASP A 143 -23.09 -15.11 -6.04
CA ASP A 143 -22.55 -16.42 -6.46
C ASP A 143 -22.68 -17.49 -5.37
N THR A 144 -22.82 -17.09 -4.10
CA THR A 144 -23.02 -18.00 -2.96
C THR A 144 -24.50 -18.37 -2.81
N GLU A 145 -25.40 -17.40 -2.92
CA GLU A 145 -26.87 -17.62 -2.88
C GLU A 145 -27.35 -18.49 -4.05
N THR A 146 -26.79 -18.27 -5.25
CA THR A 146 -27.16 -19.06 -6.45
C THR A 146 -26.72 -20.53 -6.33
N LYS A 147 -25.64 -20.82 -5.60
CA LYS A 147 -25.16 -22.20 -5.36
C LYS A 147 -25.99 -22.92 -4.29
N GLU A 148 -26.54 -22.22 -3.31
CA GLU A 148 -27.40 -22.80 -2.29
C GLU A 148 -28.81 -23.11 -2.81
N GLU A 149 -29.33 -22.32 -3.76
CA GLU A 149 -30.63 -22.60 -4.42
C GLU A 149 -30.55 -23.73 -5.46
N GLN A 150 -29.39 -23.99 -6.05
CA GLN A 150 -29.21 -25.09 -7.02
C GLN A 150 -28.91 -26.45 -6.38
N HIS A 151 -28.78 -26.51 -5.05
CA HIS A 151 -28.51 -27.75 -4.30
C HIS A 151 -29.64 -28.11 -3.32
N ARG A 152 -30.81 -27.48 -3.45
CA ARG A 152 -32.09 -27.88 -2.83
C ARG A 152 -33.05 -28.38 -3.91
#